data_AF-A0A9D6S9I7-F1
#
_entry.id   AF-A0A9D6S9I7-F1
#
_cell.length_a   1.000
_cell.length_b   1.000
_cell.length_c   1.000
_cell.angle_alpha   90.00
_cell.angle_beta   90.00
_cell.angle_gamma   90.00
#
_symmetry.space_group_name_H-M   'P 1'
#
loop_
_entity.id
_entity.type
_entity.pdbx_description
1 polymer ?
#
loop_
_entity_poly.entity_id
_entity_poly.type
_entity_poly.pdbx_seq_one_letter_code
_entity_poly.pdbx_strand_id
1 'polypeptide(L)'
;MRQRLGKILLGVGVISLVAGLVGYWFWHKSQIDHSVATPYSSPDPSTTLATELSRAGITLDSAPQILGANINASMSGIMVIFSRDGDLVSQARTLQLLLPRLKMENKKITEIDLRFNKVVVR
;
A
#
# COMPACT_ATOMS: atom_id res chain seq x y z
N MET A 1 -62.12 25.64 36.53
CA MET A 1 -60.72 25.90 36.11
C MET A 1 -59.72 24.82 36.58
N ARG A 2 -60.01 23.51 36.46
CA ARG A 2 -59.06 22.43 36.87
C ARG A 2 -58.59 21.52 35.73
N GLN A 3 -59.15 21.64 34.53
CA GLN A 3 -58.84 20.76 33.39
C GLN A 3 -57.74 21.27 32.44
N ARG A 4 -57.19 22.47 32.67
CA ARG A 4 -56.14 23.06 31.81
C ARG A 4 -54.71 22.83 32.31
N LEU A 5 -54.53 22.48 33.58
CA LEU A 5 -53.20 22.25 34.17
C LEU A 5 -52.61 20.86 33.87
N GLY A 6 -53.45 19.82 33.75
CA GLY A 6 -52.97 18.46 33.44
C GLY A 6 -52.41 18.28 32.02
N LYS A 7 -52.86 19.09 31.06
CA LYS A 7 -52.40 19.03 29.66
C LYS A 7 -51.02 19.68 29.45
N ILE A 8 -50.64 20.63 30.30
CA ILE A 8 -49.36 21.33 30.21
C ILE A 8 -48.24 20.43 30.75
N LEU A 9 -48.49 19.71 31.85
CA LEU A 9 -47.53 18.75 32.42
C LEU A 9 -47.23 17.57 31.48
N LEU A 10 -48.24 17.05 30.77
CA LEU A 10 -48.03 16.01 29.75
C LEU A 10 -47.31 16.54 28.50
N GLY A 11 -47.63 17.77 28.07
CA GLY A 11 -46.97 18.38 26.90
C GLY A 11 -45.48 18.65 27.11
N VAL A 12 -45.08 19.14 28.29
CA VAL A 12 -43.67 19.41 28.60
C VAL A 12 -42.86 18.10 28.71
N GLY A 13 -43.44 17.05 29.28
CA GLY A 13 -42.79 15.74 29.36
C GLY A 13 -42.51 15.13 27.99
N VAL A 14 -43.47 15.21 27.05
CA VAL A 14 -43.31 14.69 25.69
C VAL A 14 -42.25 15.48 24.90
N ILE A 15 -42.24 16.81 25.02
CA ILE A 15 -41.25 17.66 24.34
C ILE A 15 -39.83 17.34 24.83
N SER A 16 -39.64 17.10 26.14
CA SER A 16 -38.34 16.77 26.72
C SER A 16 -37.84 15.39 26.25
N LEU A 17 -38.74 14.43 26.08
CA LEU A 17 -38.42 13.07 25.61
C LEU A 17 -38.01 13.07 24.13
N VAL A 18 -38.69 13.88 23.30
CA VAL A 18 -38.33 14.07 21.88
C VAL A 18 -36.99 14.80 21.75
N ALA A 19 -36.73 15.83 22.55
CA ALA A 19 -35.45 16.54 22.54
C ALA A 19 -34.27 15.63 22.92
N GLY A 20 -34.47 14.74 23.91
CA GLY A 20 -33.47 13.73 24.30
C GLY A 20 -33.16 12.73 23.18
N LEU A 21 -34.20 12.25 22.47
CA LEU A 21 -34.03 11.31 21.35
C LEU A 21 -33.30 11.95 20.15
N VAL A 22 -33.63 13.21 19.82
CA VAL A 22 -32.95 13.95 18.75
C VAL A 22 -31.49 14.25 19.11
N GLY A 23 -31.23 14.65 20.36
CA GLY A 23 -29.88 14.88 20.86
C GLY A 23 -29.02 13.61 20.85
N TYR A 24 -29.59 12.47 21.27
CA TYR A 24 -28.93 11.17 21.22
C TYR A 24 -28.61 10.74 19.78
N TRP A 25 -29.54 10.94 18.84
CA TRP A 25 -29.30 10.66 17.42
C TRP A 25 -28.19 11.54 16.82
N PHE A 26 -28.15 12.83 17.17
CA PHE A 26 -27.12 13.76 16.69
C PHE A 26 -25.75 13.44 17.29
N TRP A 27 -25.69 13.10 18.59
CA TRP A 27 -24.46 12.68 19.25
C TRP A 27 -23.94 11.35 18.69
N HIS A 28 -24.82 10.37 18.43
CA HIS A 28 -24.42 9.10 17.83
C HIS A 28 -23.92 9.28 16.39
N LYS A 29 -24.57 10.14 15.60
CA LYS A 29 -24.10 10.48 14.24
C LYS A 29 -22.72 11.16 14.25
N SER A 30 -22.46 12.03 15.23
CA SER A 30 -21.16 12.70 15.37
C SER A 30 -20.00 11.77 15.71
N GLN A 31 -20.26 10.53 16.16
CA GLN A 31 -19.20 9.55 16.47
C GLN A 31 -18.87 8.63 15.28
N ILE A 32 -19.61 8.70 14.17
CA ILE A 32 -19.40 7.83 13.00
C ILE A 32 -18.42 8.43 11.98
N ASP A 33 -18.21 9.75 12.01
CA ASP A 33 -17.32 10.43 11.05
C ASP A 33 -15.84 10.45 11.46
N HIS A 34 -15.49 9.90 12.63
CA HIS A 34 -14.10 9.58 12.96
C HIS A 34 -13.73 8.22 12.39
N SER A 35 -13.93 8.06 11.07
CA SER A 35 -13.25 7.01 10.33
C SER A 35 -11.76 7.22 10.56
N VAL A 36 -11.16 6.28 11.29
CA VAL A 36 -9.71 6.11 11.37
C VAL A 36 -9.24 6.09 9.93
N ALA A 37 -8.67 7.20 9.46
CA ALA A 37 -7.87 7.22 8.27
C ALA A 37 -6.75 6.23 8.56
N THR A 38 -6.93 4.99 8.13
CA THR A 38 -5.80 4.08 8.05
C THR A 38 -4.80 4.83 7.18
N PRO A 39 -3.56 5.07 7.67
CA PRO A 39 -2.56 5.64 6.80
C PRO A 39 -2.50 4.69 5.62
N TYR A 40 -2.89 5.19 4.45
CA TYR A 40 -2.60 4.54 3.19
C TYR A 40 -1.08 4.63 3.05
N SER A 41 -0.39 3.72 3.72
CA SER A 41 1.04 3.51 3.53
C SER A 41 1.17 3.04 2.10
N SER A 42 1.52 3.95 1.20
CA SER A 42 1.93 3.56 -0.15
C SER A 42 2.99 2.48 0.02
N PRO A 43 2.79 1.28 -0.52
CA PRO A 43 3.74 0.20 -0.33
C PRO A 43 5.10 0.67 -0.83
N ASP A 44 6.12 0.50 0.02
CA ASP A 44 7.48 0.90 -0.33
C ASP A 44 7.88 0.17 -1.61
N PRO A 45 8.34 0.87 -2.67
CA PRO A 45 8.70 0.25 -3.93
C PRO A 45 9.79 -0.81 -3.79
N SER A 46 10.68 -0.69 -2.79
CA SER A 46 11.67 -1.74 -2.47
C SER A 46 11.02 -3.03 -1.96
N THR A 47 9.99 -2.90 -1.11
CA THR A 47 9.24 -4.02 -0.54
C THR A 47 8.36 -4.68 -1.61
N THR A 48 7.77 -3.86 -2.48
CA THR A 48 6.99 -4.34 -3.64
C THR A 48 7.88 -5.15 -4.59
N LEU A 49 9.05 -4.62 -4.95
CA LEU A 49 10.00 -5.32 -5.81
C LEU A 49 10.50 -6.63 -5.17
N ALA A 50 10.87 -6.62 -3.89
CA ALA A 50 11.30 -7.83 -3.18
C ALA A 50 10.22 -8.92 -3.21
N THR A 51 8.96 -8.51 -3.05
CA THR A 51 7.80 -9.42 -3.10
C THR A 51 7.61 -10.01 -4.50
N GLU A 52 7.68 -9.19 -5.55
CA GLU A 52 7.52 -9.66 -6.93
C GLU A 52 8.70 -10.54 -7.37
N LEU A 53 9.92 -10.23 -6.96
CA LEU A 53 11.09 -11.08 -7.22
C LEU A 53 10.98 -12.43 -6.50
N SER A 54 10.54 -12.42 -5.24
CA SER A 54 10.27 -13.66 -4.49
C SER A 54 9.18 -14.50 -5.18
N ARG A 55 8.09 -13.88 -5.65
CA ARG A 55 7.04 -14.55 -6.43
C ARG A 55 7.57 -15.13 -7.76
N ALA A 56 8.54 -14.46 -8.38
CA ALA A 56 9.23 -14.96 -9.57
C ALA A 56 10.26 -16.07 -9.28
N GLY A 57 10.43 -16.47 -8.01
CA GLY A 57 11.40 -17.48 -7.57
C GLY A 57 12.84 -16.96 -7.55
N ILE A 58 13.03 -15.65 -7.46
CA ILE A 58 14.34 -15.00 -7.42
C ILE A 58 14.67 -14.67 -5.96
N THR A 59 15.73 -15.29 -5.45
CA THR A 59 16.25 -15.05 -4.10
C THR A 59 17.29 -13.94 -4.12
N LEU A 60 17.05 -12.89 -3.33
CA LEU A 60 17.99 -11.79 -3.17
C LEU A 60 19.02 -12.10 -2.07
N ASP A 61 20.24 -11.62 -2.24
CA ASP A 61 21.30 -11.73 -1.24
C ASP A 61 21.08 -10.74 -0.09
N SER A 62 20.46 -9.60 -0.39
CA SER A 62 20.20 -8.51 0.55
C SER A 62 18.93 -7.74 0.18
N ALA A 63 18.41 -6.97 1.12
CA ALA A 63 17.25 -6.12 0.89
C ALA A 63 17.52 -5.10 -0.23
N PRO A 64 16.57 -4.86 -1.15
CA PRO A 64 16.74 -3.86 -2.20
C PRO A 64 16.96 -2.47 -1.60
N GLN A 65 17.92 -1.72 -2.15
CA GLN A 65 18.25 -0.38 -1.72
C GLN A 65 17.74 0.65 -2.74
N ILE A 66 17.05 1.67 -2.24
CA ILE A 66 16.58 2.78 -3.08
C ILE A 66 17.69 3.82 -3.19
N LEU A 67 18.15 4.07 -4.40
CA LEU A 67 19.18 5.05 -4.73
C LEU A 67 18.59 6.05 -5.74
N GLY A 68 17.92 7.09 -5.21
CA GLY A 68 17.21 8.09 -6.00
C GLY A 68 16.03 7.50 -6.76
N ALA A 69 16.12 7.50 -8.09
CA ALA A 69 15.12 6.96 -9.02
C ALA A 69 15.32 5.46 -9.34
N ASN A 70 16.29 4.82 -8.69
CA ASN A 70 16.66 3.43 -8.97
C ASN A 70 16.49 2.58 -7.72
N ILE A 71 16.28 1.28 -7.93
CA ILE A 71 16.32 0.27 -6.88
C ILE A 71 17.41 -0.72 -7.24
N ASN A 72 18.42 -0.85 -6.37
CA ASN A 72 19.51 -1.80 -6.53
C ASN A 72 19.21 -3.04 -5.69
N ALA A 73 19.29 -4.21 -6.30
CA ALA A 73 19.19 -5.49 -5.60
C ALA A 73 20.38 -6.37 -5.96
N SER A 74 20.87 -7.15 -5.00
CA SER A 74 21.91 -8.15 -5.25
C SER A 74 21.29 -9.54 -5.31
N MET A 75 21.71 -10.33 -6.28
CA MET A 75 21.27 -11.72 -6.43
C MET A 75 22.44 -12.57 -6.90
N SER A 76 22.85 -13.57 -6.11
CA SER A 76 23.97 -14.46 -6.44
C SER A 76 25.27 -13.70 -6.78
N GLY A 77 25.50 -12.55 -6.14
CA GLY A 77 26.64 -11.67 -6.42
C GLY A 77 26.53 -10.83 -7.69
N ILE A 78 25.38 -10.85 -8.38
CA ILE A 78 25.07 -9.98 -9.52
C ILE A 78 24.28 -8.79 -9.01
N MET A 79 24.72 -7.58 -9.35
CA MET A 79 23.95 -6.37 -9.09
C MET A 79 22.88 -6.19 -10.16
N VAL A 80 21.62 -6.07 -9.75
CA VAL A 80 20.51 -5.79 -10.63
C VAL A 80 19.94 -4.41 -10.31
N ILE A 81 19.85 -3.55 -11.32
CA ILE A 81 19.36 -2.19 -11.19
C ILE A 81 17.99 -2.08 -11.84
N PHE A 82 16.99 -1.67 -11.05
CA PHE A 82 15.61 -1.51 -11.46
C PHE A 82 15.23 -0.03 -11.52
N SER A 83 14.33 0.34 -12.42
CA SER A 83 13.70 1.66 -12.40
C SER A 83 12.61 1.67 -11.34
N ARG A 84 12.72 2.62 -10.40
CA ARG A 84 11.73 2.81 -9.33
C ARG A 84 10.37 3.20 -9.87
N ASP A 85 10.36 4.05 -10.89
CA ASP A 85 9.15 4.62 -11.48
C ASP A 85 8.59 3.75 -12.63
N GLY A 86 9.31 2.69 -12.99
CA GLY A 86 8.88 1.71 -13.98
C GLY A 86 7.93 0.65 -13.40
N ASP A 87 7.36 -0.16 -14.28
CA ASP A 87 6.56 -1.32 -13.87
C ASP A 87 7.46 -2.41 -13.26
N LEU A 88 7.49 -2.48 -11.93
CA LEU A 88 8.29 -3.43 -11.16
C LEU A 88 7.91 -4.88 -11.45
N VAL A 89 6.65 -5.18 -11.76
CA VAL A 89 6.17 -6.53 -12.09
C VAL A 89 6.76 -6.96 -13.43
N SER A 90 6.69 -6.08 -14.43
CA SER A 90 7.28 -6.34 -15.75
C SER A 90 8.80 -6.48 -15.69
N GLN A 91 9.48 -5.66 -14.88
CA GLN A 91 10.93 -5.77 -14.69
C GLN A 91 11.31 -7.08 -13.99
N ALA A 92 10.59 -7.51 -12.95
CA ALA A 92 10.81 -8.78 -12.27
C ALA A 92 10.63 -9.99 -13.21
N ARG A 93 9.57 -9.97 -14.04
CA ARG A 93 9.35 -11.00 -15.08
C ARG A 93 10.45 -11.01 -16.13
N THR A 94 10.90 -9.83 -16.56
CA THR A 94 12.00 -9.72 -17.54
C THR A 94 13.26 -10.35 -16.99
N LEU A 95 13.60 -10.07 -15.73
CA LEU A 95 14.71 -10.72 -15.06
C LEU A 95 14.54 -12.25 -15.02
N GLN A 96 13.37 -12.74 -14.61
CA GLN A 96 13.07 -14.17 -14.55
C GLN A 96 13.30 -14.89 -15.89
N LEU A 97 12.95 -14.25 -17.01
CA LEU A 97 13.16 -14.80 -18.35
C LEU A 97 14.63 -14.74 -18.80
N LEU A 98 15.40 -13.78 -18.29
CA LEU A 98 16.81 -13.59 -18.64
C LEU A 98 17.75 -14.52 -17.88
N LEU A 99 17.50 -14.76 -16.59
CA LEU A 99 18.41 -15.54 -15.74
C LEU A 99 18.78 -16.92 -16.32
N PRO A 100 17.86 -17.71 -16.89
CA PRO A 100 18.22 -18.99 -17.51
C PRO A 100 19.16 -18.82 -18.72
N ARG A 101 18.96 -17.75 -19.50
CA ARG A 101 19.79 -17.45 -20.69
C ARG A 101 21.20 -17.05 -20.30
N LEU A 102 21.31 -16.22 -19.27
CA LEU A 102 22.58 -15.75 -18.72
C LEU A 102 23.43 -16.88 -18.13
N LYS A 103 22.78 -17.88 -17.51
CA LYS A 103 23.47 -19.10 -17.03
C LYS A 103 24.08 -19.94 -18.16
N MET A 104 23.53 -19.89 -19.37
CA MET A 104 24.02 -20.67 -20.51
C MET A 104 25.21 -20.01 -21.22
N GLU A 105 25.39 -18.69 -21.11
CA GLU A 105 26.44 -17.98 -21.84
C GLU A 105 27.86 -18.15 -21.27
N ASN A 106 28.02 -18.83 -20.11
CA ASN A 106 29.31 -19.05 -19.43
C ASN A 106 30.19 -17.79 -19.30
N LYS A 107 29.55 -16.61 -19.20
CA LYS A 107 30.20 -15.33 -18.96
C LYS A 107 30.00 -14.94 -17.51
N LYS A 108 31.04 -14.35 -16.91
CA LYS A 108 30.98 -13.82 -15.55
C LYS A 108 30.23 -12.49 -15.59
N ILE A 109 28.92 -12.55 -15.39
CA ILE A 109 28.05 -11.38 -15.33
C ILE A 109 28.15 -10.78 -13.94
N THR A 110 28.27 -9.46 -13.89
CA THR A 110 28.42 -8.67 -12.65
C THR A 110 27.27 -7.69 -12.47
N GLU A 111 26.66 -7.22 -13.58
CA GLU A 111 25.59 -6.23 -13.53
C GLU A 111 24.50 -6.51 -14.58
N ILE A 112 23.23 -6.31 -14.18
CA ILE A 112 22.06 -6.31 -15.05
C ILE A 112 21.30 -5.00 -14.82
N ASP A 113 21.18 -4.17 -15.85
CA ASP A 113 20.43 -2.92 -15.80
C ASP A 113 19.10 -3.07 -16.54
N LEU A 114 18.00 -2.93 -15.79
CA LEU A 114 16.61 -3.01 -16.24
C LEU A 114 15.90 -1.66 -16.21
N ARG A 115 16.63 -0.55 -15.96
CA ARG A 115 16.02 0.78 -15.85
C ARG A 115 15.45 1.30 -17.15
N PHE A 116 16.02 0.88 -18.27
CA PHE A 116 15.70 1.38 -19.59
C PHE A 116 14.87 0.35 -20.37
N ASN A 117 14.27 0.78 -21.47
CA ASN A 117 13.54 -0.11 -22.40
C ASN A 117 14.42 -1.21 -23.03
N LYS A 118 15.74 -1.17 -22.81
CA LYS A 118 16.69 -2.19 -23.23
C LYS A 118 17.43 -2.72 -22.02
N VAL A 119 17.53 -4.03 -21.93
CA VAL A 119 18.31 -4.69 -20.88
C VAL A 119 19.78 -4.65 -21.23
N VAL A 120 20.60 -4.17 -20.29
CA VAL A 120 22.06 -4.14 -20.43
C VAL A 120 22.65 -5.14 -19.45
N VAL A 121 23.53 -6.01 -19.94
CA VAL A 121 24.22 -7.03 -19.13
C VAL A 121 25.72 -6.81 -19.26
N ARG A 122 26.43 -6.76 -18.13
CA ARG A 122 27.88 -6.53 -18.07
C ARG A 122 28.59 -7.64 -17.33
#